data_AF-A0A9D6UNG4-F1
#
_entry.id   AF-A0A9D6UNG4-F1
#
_cell.length_a   1.000
_cell.length_b   1.000
_cell.length_c   1.000
_cell.angle_alpha   90.00
_cell.angle_beta   90.00
_cell.angle_gamma   90.00
#
_symmetry.space_group_name_H-M   'P 1'
#
loop_
_entity.id
_entity.type
_entity.pdbx_description
1 polymer ?
#
loop_
_entity_poly.entity_id
_entity_poly.type
_entity_poly.pdbx_seq_one_letter_code
_entity_poly.pdbx_strand_id
1 'polypeptide(L)'
;MPAFKKTQYTIRGVPQDVDASLRRRARQRGMSLNQFLLEELRAASFGGSDRNYRDLGGIAGAWREDPSFEAILAEQRQVDEDLWK
;
A
#
# COMPACT_ATOMS: atom_id res chain seq x y z
N MET A 1 -0.19 10.42 25.11
CA MET A 1 -0.58 9.41 24.11
C MET A 1 -2.09 9.21 24.24
N PRO A 2 -2.94 9.69 23.31
CA PRO A 2 -4.37 9.48 23.46
C PRO A 2 -4.67 7.97 23.36
N ALA A 3 -5.37 7.44 24.37
CA ALA A 3 -5.79 6.05 24.40
C ALA A 3 -6.92 5.84 23.37
N PHE A 4 -6.66 5.06 22.32
CA PHE A 4 -7.71 4.68 21.38
C PHE A 4 -8.76 3.83 22.11
N LYS A 5 -10.00 4.33 22.20
CA LYS A 5 -11.13 3.55 22.71
C LYS A 5 -11.40 2.41 21.74
N LYS A 6 -11.13 1.17 22.16
CA LYS A 6 -11.44 -0.03 21.37
C LYS A 6 -12.94 -0.32 21.47
N THR A 7 -13.66 -0.12 20.37
CA THR A 7 -15.09 -0.49 20.24
C THR A 7 -15.22 -1.76 19.43
N GLN A 8 -15.95 -2.75 19.95
CA GLN A 8 -16.24 -4.00 19.25
C GLN A 8 -17.64 -3.94 18.64
N TYR A 9 -17.72 -4.26 17.35
CA TYR A 9 -18.97 -4.40 16.62
C TYR A 9 -19.24 -5.87 16.31
N THR A 10 -20.51 -6.29 16.39
CA THR A 10 -20.97 -7.60 15.91
C THR A 10 -21.89 -7.36 14.71
N ILE A 11 -21.47 -7.82 13.53
CA ILE A 11 -22.29 -7.73 12.32
C ILE A 11 -23.15 -8.99 12.23
N ARG A 12 -24.47 -8.83 12.23
CA ARG A 12 -25.44 -9.94 12.18
C ARG A 12 -26.00 -10.09 10.77
N GLY A 13 -26.39 -11.32 10.41
CA GLY A 13 -27.07 -11.60 9.14
C GLY A 13 -26.18 -11.49 7.91
N VAL A 14 -24.89 -11.78 8.03
CA VAL A 14 -23.96 -11.79 6.88
C VAL A 14 -24.34 -12.95 5.96
N PRO A 15 -24.74 -12.69 4.70
CA PRO A 15 -25.04 -13.75 3.74
C PRO A 15 -23.83 -14.67 3.48
N GLN A 16 -24.08 -15.94 3.21
CA GLN A 16 -23.01 -16.95 3.09
C GLN A 16 -22.06 -16.68 1.92
N ASP A 17 -22.60 -16.20 0.80
CA ASP A 17 -21.84 -15.77 -0.37
C ASP A 17 -20.92 -14.58 -0.07
N VAL A 18 -21.38 -13.63 0.76
CA VAL A 18 -20.60 -12.50 1.22
C VAL A 18 -19.45 -12.95 2.14
N ASP A 19 -19.71 -13.81 3.15
CA ASP A 19 -18.64 -14.35 4.03
C ASP A 19 -17.57 -15.10 3.22
N ALA A 20 -17.98 -15.95 2.27
CA ALA A 20 -17.07 -16.69 1.40
C ALA A 20 -16.19 -15.74 0.57
N SER A 21 -16.79 -14.70 0.00
CA SER A 21 -16.07 -13.67 -0.77
C SER A 21 -15.07 -12.88 0.08
N LEU A 22 -15.45 -12.50 1.31
CA LEU A 22 -14.58 -11.78 2.24
C LEU A 22 -13.39 -12.63 2.67
N ARG A 23 -13.61 -13.90 3.03
CA ARG A 23 -12.54 -14.83 3.43
C ARG A 23 -11.57 -15.11 2.30
N ARG A 24 -12.07 -15.27 1.06
CA ARG A 24 -11.21 -15.44 -0.12
C ARG A 24 -10.29 -14.24 -0.30
N ARG A 25 -10.82 -13.01 -0.22
CA ARG A 25 -10.05 -11.76 -0.35
C ARG A 25 -9.03 -11.59 0.79
N ALA A 26 -9.41 -11.90 2.02
CA ALA A 26 -8.50 -11.87 3.16
C ALA A 26 -7.31 -12.83 2.97
N ARG A 27 -7.57 -14.07 2.51
CA ARG A 27 -6.51 -15.05 2.19
C ARG A 27 -5.58 -14.56 1.08
N GLN A 28 -6.13 -13.98 0.01
CA GLN A 28 -5.33 -13.43 -1.09
C GLN A 28 -4.38 -12.31 -0.64
N ARG A 29 -4.78 -11.51 0.37
CA ARG A 29 -3.94 -10.46 0.97
C ARG A 29 -3.05 -10.96 2.12
N GLY A 30 -3.13 -12.23 2.51
CA GLY A 30 -2.37 -12.77 3.65
C GLY A 30 -2.79 -12.20 5.01
N MET A 31 -4.03 -11.71 5.13
CA MET A 31 -4.54 -11.01 6.31
C MET A 31 -5.56 -11.86 7.08
N SER A 32 -5.67 -11.61 8.39
CA SER A 32 -6.81 -12.12 9.15
C SER A 32 -8.10 -11.47 8.66
N LEU A 33 -9.23 -12.19 8.76
CA LEU A 33 -10.53 -11.66 8.35
C LEU A 33 -10.89 -10.36 9.08
N ASN A 34 -10.58 -10.28 10.38
CA ASN A 34 -10.85 -9.08 11.18
C ASN A 34 -10.03 -7.89 10.70
N GLN A 35 -8.74 -8.08 10.42
CA GLN A 35 -7.87 -7.02 9.91
C GLN A 35 -8.36 -6.54 8.53
N PHE A 36 -8.68 -7.48 7.64
CA PHE A 36 -9.22 -7.16 6.32
C PHE A 36 -10.52 -6.36 6.42
N LEU A 37 -11.45 -6.77 7.29
CA LEU A 37 -12.70 -6.04 7.51
C LEU A 37 -12.48 -4.63 8.05
N LEU A 38 -11.53 -4.44 8.97
CA LEU A 38 -11.19 -3.11 9.48
C LEU A 38 -10.62 -2.20 8.39
N GLU A 39 -9.77 -2.73 7.50
CA GLU A 39 -9.25 -1.97 6.35
C GLU A 39 -10.36 -1.56 5.38
N GLU A 40 -11.24 -2.50 5.02
CA GLU A 40 -12.36 -2.21 4.12
C GLU A 40 -13.36 -1.23 4.75
N LEU A 41 -13.63 -1.36 6.06
CA LEU A 41 -14.48 -0.41 6.78
C LEU A 41 -13.85 0.99 6.84
N ARG A 42 -12.54 1.09 7.06
CA ARG A 42 -11.82 2.37 6.98
C ARG A 42 -11.91 2.96 5.58
N ALA A 43 -11.64 2.16 4.55
CA ALA A 43 -11.73 2.61 3.16
C ALA A 43 -13.14 3.08 2.79
N ALA A 44 -14.18 2.39 3.22
CA ALA A 44 -15.57 2.77 2.97
C ALA A 44 -15.99 4.02 3.76
N SER A 45 -15.55 4.17 5.01
CA SER A 45 -15.96 5.27 5.90
C SER A 45 -15.25 6.58 5.57
N PHE A 46 -14.00 6.51 5.11
CA PHE A 46 -13.15 7.66 4.83
C PHE A 46 -12.90 7.88 3.34
N GLY A 47 -13.60 7.16 2.46
CA GLY A 47 -13.50 7.36 1.01
C GLY A 47 -12.12 7.05 0.44
N GLY A 48 -11.59 5.83 0.69
CA GLY A 48 -10.37 5.31 0.05
C GLY A 48 -9.06 6.05 0.36
N SER A 49 -9.09 7.10 1.18
CA SER A 49 -7.97 8.03 1.38
C SER A 49 -7.47 8.11 2.83
N ASP A 50 -7.30 6.96 3.47
CA ASP A 50 -6.23 6.81 4.49
C ASP A 50 -5.01 6.07 3.89
N ARG A 51 -4.90 6.06 2.55
CA ARG A 51 -3.57 6.16 1.96
C ARG A 51 -3.09 7.55 2.34
N ASN A 52 -2.32 7.63 3.42
CA ASN A 52 -1.31 8.68 3.57
C ASN A 52 -0.46 8.62 2.29
N TYR A 53 -0.90 9.30 1.23
CA TYR A 53 -0.02 9.70 0.15
C TYR A 53 1.06 10.48 0.87
N ARG A 54 2.24 9.87 1.03
CA ARG A 54 3.39 10.62 1.50
C ARG A 54 3.52 11.75 0.50
N ASP A 55 3.45 12.99 0.98
CA ASP A 55 3.73 14.13 0.14
C ASP A 55 5.17 13.98 -0.37
N LEU A 56 5.29 13.66 -1.66
CA LEU A 56 6.58 13.54 -2.35
C LEU A 56 7.00 14.90 -2.95
N GLY A 57 6.21 15.96 -2.74
CA GLY A 57 6.53 17.31 -3.21
C GLY A 57 7.89 17.80 -2.70
N GLY A 58 8.29 17.40 -1.50
CA GLY A 58 9.62 17.70 -0.93
C GLY A 58 10.78 16.90 -1.53
N ILE A 59 10.51 15.91 -2.40
CA ILE A 59 11.55 15.08 -3.05
C ILE A 59 11.82 15.59 -4.47
N ALA A 60 10.79 16.08 -5.17
CA ALA A 60 10.93 16.62 -6.51
C ALA A 60 11.83 17.87 -6.50
N GLY A 61 12.95 17.82 -7.23
CA GLY A 61 13.93 18.91 -7.28
C GLY A 61 14.86 19.03 -6.07
N ALA A 62 14.71 18.17 -5.05
CA ALA A 62 15.60 18.13 -3.89
C ALA A 62 16.85 17.24 -4.12
N TRP A 63 17.11 16.86 -5.38
CA TRP A 63 18.29 16.10 -5.74
C TRP A 63 19.55 16.88 -5.38
N ARG A 64 20.50 16.21 -4.73
CA ARG A 64 21.85 16.74 -4.54
C ARG A 64 22.79 15.93 -5.39
N GLU A 65 23.67 16.61 -6.11
CA GLU A 65 24.70 15.96 -6.90
C GLU A 65 25.58 15.09 -5.99
N ASP A 66 25.71 13.83 -6.36
CA ASP A 66 26.54 12.84 -5.69
C ASP A 66 27.46 12.21 -6.74
N PRO A 67 28.78 12.50 -6.71
CA PRO A 67 29.73 11.98 -7.69
C PRO A 67 29.78 10.44 -7.76
N SER A 68 29.52 9.75 -6.65
CA SER A 68 29.49 8.29 -6.62
C SER A 68 28.26 7.74 -7.35
N PHE A 69 27.12 8.42 -7.20
CA PHE A 69 25.88 8.07 -7.86
C PHE A 69 25.95 8.34 -9.37
N GLU A 70 26.55 9.47 -9.78
CA GLU A 70 26.75 9.79 -11.20
C GLU A 70 27.66 8.77 -11.91
N ALA A 71 28.72 8.30 -11.24
CA ALA A 71 29.59 7.26 -11.79
C ALA A 71 28.82 5.95 -12.04
N ILE A 72 27.99 5.53 -11.08
CA ILE A 72 27.14 4.33 -11.21
C ILE A 72 26.12 4.51 -12.34
N LEU A 73 25.52 5.70 -12.46
CA LEU A 73 24.56 5.97 -13.52
C LEU A 73 25.19 5.99 -14.91
N ALA A 74 26.42 6.48 -15.03
CA ALA A 74 27.16 6.46 -16.29
C ALA A 74 27.42 5.02 -16.76
N GLU A 75 27.80 4.13 -15.85
CA GLU A 75 27.96 2.69 -16.13
C GLU A 75 26.62 2.06 -16.52
N GLN A 76 25.55 2.31 -15.76
CA GLN A 76 24.24 1.70 -16.01
C GLN A 76 23.57 2.19 -17.31
N ARG A 77 23.85 3.43 -17.75
CA ARG A 77 23.29 4.00 -18.98
C ARG A 77 24.01 3.53 -20.24
N GLN A 78 25.09 2.75 -20.10
CA GLN A 78 25.72 2.14 -21.25
C GLN A 78 24.77 1.08 -21.83
N VAL A 79 24.36 1.33 -23.07
CA VAL A 79 23.52 0.41 -23.81
C VAL A 79 24.39 -0.69 -24.38
N ASP A 80 24.03 -1.94 -24.10
CA ASP A 80 24.56 -3.10 -24.81
C ASP A 80 23.75 -3.33 -26.09
N GLU A 81 24.34 -3.02 -27.24
CA GLU A 81 23.70 -3.13 -28.55
C GLU A 81 23.41 -4.58 -28.96
N ASP A 82 24.13 -5.56 -28.42
CA ASP A 82 23.91 -6.98 -28.73
C ASP A 82 22.73 -7.55 -27.93
N LEU A 83 22.44 -6.99 -26.75
CA LEU A 83 21.20 -7.25 -26.00
C LEU A 83 19.96 -6.56 -26.59
N TRP A 84 20.13 -5.59 -27.49
CA TRP A 84 19.04 -4.80 -28.08
C TRP A 84 18.60 -5.24 -29.48
N LYS A 85 19.17 -6.32 -30.02
CA LYS A 85 18.70 -6.98 -31.27
C LYS A 85 17.62 -8.01 -30.98
#